data_AF-A0A520T5W3-F1
#
_entry.id   AF-A0A520T5W3-F1
#
_cell.length_a   1.000
_cell.length_b   1.000
_cell.length_c   1.000
_cell.angle_alpha   90.00
_cell.angle_beta   90.00
_cell.angle_gamma   90.00
#
_symmetry.space_group_name_H-M   'P 1'
#
loop_
_entity.id
_entity.type
_entity.pdbx_description
1 polymer ?
#
loop_
_entity_poly.entity_id
_entity_poly.type
_entity_poly.pdbx_seq_one_letter_code
_entity_poly.pdbx_strand_id
1 'polypeptide(L)' 'MADAHTLMKYLTPYELDHIKFLAHSDHIPYDEISNYYKIDENELKNLMKFLLNEQDFLNWKKIYKRN' A
#
# COMPACT_ATOMS: atom_id res chain seq x y z
N MET A 1 4.09 -15.24 -6.99
CA MET A 1 4.65 -13.92 -6.63
C MET A 1 4.15 -12.96 -7.68
N ALA A 2 3.11 -12.18 -7.37
CA ALA A 2 2.70 -11.11 -8.26
C ALA A 2 3.68 -9.95 -8.05
N ASP A 3 4.46 -9.67 -9.10
CA ASP A 3 5.35 -8.51 -9.15
C ASP A 3 4.54 -7.23 -8.97
N ALA A 4 5.07 -6.25 -8.23
CA ALA A 4 4.44 -4.94 -8.06
C ALA A 4 4.09 -4.29 -9.42
N HIS A 5 4.83 -4.64 -10.48
CA HIS A 5 4.55 -4.27 -11.86
C HIS A 5 3.21 -4.76 -12.41
N THR A 6 2.73 -5.93 -11.96
CA THR A 6 1.43 -6.46 -12.36
C THR A 6 0.31 -5.65 -11.70
N LEU A 7 0.46 -5.27 -10.43
CA LEU A 7 -0.52 -4.41 -9.74
C LEU A 7 -0.58 -3.01 -10.33
N MET A 8 0.57 -2.44 -10.71
CA MET A 8 0.63 -1.17 -11.44
C MET A 8 -0.04 -1.21 -12.82
N LYS A 9 -0.30 -2.39 -13.40
CA LYS A 9 -1.10 -2.53 -14.63
C LYS A 9 -2.61 -2.54 -14.35
N TYR A 10 -3.03 -2.97 -13.16
CA TYR A 10 -4.44 -3.01 -12.77
C TYR A 10 -4.89 -1.71 -12.10
N LEU A 11 -3.96 -0.98 -11.48
CA LEU A 11 -4.21 0.29 -10.81
C LEU A 11 -3.87 1.47 -11.71
N THR A 12 -4.76 2.44 -11.75
CA THR A 12 -4.52 3.71 -12.45
C THR A 12 -3.51 4.57 -11.67
N PRO A 13 -2.83 5.53 -12.33
CA PRO A 13 -1.94 6.47 -11.65
C PRO A 13 -2.65 7.23 -10.52
N TYR A 14 -3.95 7.52 -10.67
CA TYR A 14 -4.78 8.15 -9.65
C TYR A 14 -4.95 7.26 -8.42
N GLU A 15 -5.19 5.96 -8.60
CA GLU A 15 -5.32 5.02 -7.49
C GLU A 15 -3.99 4.81 -6.77
N LEU A 16 -2.87 4.79 -7.49
CA LEU A 16 -1.54 4.74 -6.87
C LEU A 16 -1.27 5.97 -6.01
N ASP A 17 -1.63 7.16 -6.50
CA ASP A 17 -1.48 8.41 -5.76
C ASP A 17 -2.39 8.46 -4.52
N HIS A 18 -3.63 7.96 -4.67
CA HIS A 18 -4.57 7.84 -3.57
C HIS A 18 -4.06 6.85 -2.50
N ILE A 19 -3.58 5.68 -2.89
CA ILE A 19 -2.99 4.69 -1.96
C ILE A 19 -1.80 5.31 -1.20
N LYS A 20 -0.94 6.06 -1.90
CA LYS A 20 0.18 6.78 -1.28
C LYS A 20 -0.30 7.85 -0.30
N PHE A 21 -1.34 8.60 -0.66
CA PHE A 21 -1.95 9.60 0.21
C PHE A 21 -2.54 8.96 1.47
N LEU A 22 -3.28 7.85 1.35
CA LEU A 22 -3.86 7.13 2.49
C LEU A 22 -2.78 6.60 3.44
N ALA A 23 -1.66 6.12 2.90
CA ALA A 23 -0.51 5.67 3.69
C ALA A 23 0.17 6.81 4.48
N HIS A 24 0.17 8.03 3.94
CA HIS A 24 0.80 9.19 4.58
C HIS A 24 -0.12 9.95 5.54
N SER A 25 -1.40 10.15 5.17
CA SER A 25 -2.27 11.11 5.84
C SER A 25 -3.09 10.51 6.98
N ASP A 26 -3.55 9.26 6.84
CA ASP A 26 -4.73 8.82 7.60
C ASP A 26 -4.47 7.62 8.51
N HIS A 27 -3.23 7.12 8.59
CA HIS A 27 -2.90 5.90 9.35
C HIS A 27 -3.86 4.73 9.04
N ILE A 28 -4.41 4.69 7.82
CA ILE A 28 -5.43 3.71 7.46
C ILE A 28 -4.79 2.32 7.49
N PRO A 29 -5.41 1.37 8.21
CA PRO A 29 -4.88 0.04 8.34
C PRO A 29 -4.90 -0.70 7.00
N TYR A 30 -3.96 -1.63 6.90
CA TYR A 30 -3.75 -2.50 5.75
C TYR A 30 -5.06 -3.08 5.19
N ASP A 31 -5.93 -3.57 6.08
CA ASP A 31 -7.19 -4.21 5.73
C ASP A 31 -8.13 -3.30 4.94
N GLU A 32 -8.19 -2.00 5.25
CA GLU A 32 -9.10 -1.11 4.52
C GLU A 32 -8.63 -0.89 3.08
N ILE A 33 -7.34 -0.70 2.85
CA ILE A 33 -6.79 -0.53 1.49
C ILE A 33 -6.88 -1.86 0.72
N SER A 34 -6.50 -2.96 1.36
CA SER A 34 -6.57 -4.30 0.79
C SER A 34 -8.00 -4.67 0.40
N ASN A 35 -8.98 -4.37 1.26
CA ASN A 35 -10.38 -4.70 1.02
C ASN A 35 -11.03 -3.75 -0.01
N TYR A 36 -10.66 -2.47 -0.02
CA TYR A 36 -11.14 -1.50 -1.01
C TYR A 36 -10.67 -1.82 -2.43
N TYR A 37 -9.38 -2.15 -2.59
CA TYR A 37 -8.78 -2.45 -3.88
C TYR A 37 -8.79 -3.95 -4.23
N LYS A 38 -9.23 -4.81 -3.31
CA LYS A 38 -9.17 -6.28 -3.42
C LYS A 38 -7.76 -6.80 -3.75
N ILE A 39 -6.75 -6.22 -3.11
CA ILE A 39 -5.33 -6.58 -3.28
C ILE A 39 -4.88 -7.41 -2.09
N ASP A 40 -4.09 -8.46 -2.32
CA ASP A 40 -3.63 -9.34 -1.25
C ASP A 40 -2.63 -8.66 -0.31
N GLU A 41 -2.68 -9.07 0.97
CA GLU A 41 -1.53 -9.11 1.90
C GLU A 41 -0.20 -8.51 1.42
N ASN A 42 0.49 -9.43 0.77
CA ASN A 42 1.86 -9.28 0.34
C ASN A 42 1.98 -8.38 -0.88
N GLU A 43 0.92 -8.33 -1.71
CA GLU A 43 0.87 -7.53 -2.92
C GLU A 43 0.89 -6.03 -2.58
N LEU A 44 0.00 -5.59 -1.69
CA LEU A 44 -0.04 -4.20 -1.25
C LEU A 44 1.23 -3.81 -0.48
N LYS A 45 1.80 -4.74 0.30
CA LYS A 45 3.10 -4.51 0.98
C LYS A 45 4.26 -4.31 0.00
N ASN A 46 4.31 -5.10 -1.07
CA ASN A 46 5.30 -4.94 -2.13
C ASN A 46 5.08 -3.64 -2.91
N LEU A 47 3.82 -3.29 -3.18
CA LEU A 47 3.43 -2.02 -3.80
C LEU A 47 3.89 -0.83 -2.94
N MET A 48 3.61 -0.84 -1.64
CA MET A 48 4.01 0.20 -0.70
C MET A 48 5.53 0.33 -0.59
N LYS A 49 6.25 -0.81 -0.57
CA LYS A 49 7.71 -0.80 -0.59
C LYS A 49 8.28 -0.16 -1.87
N PHE A 50 7.54 -0.22 -2.97
CA PHE A 50 7.92 0.42 -4.23
C PHE A 50 7.52 1.90 -4.30
N LEU A 51 6.34 2.26 -3.75
CA LEU A 51 5.78 3.61 -3.81
C LEU A 51 6.32 4.56 -2.73
N LEU A 52 6.66 4.03 -1.55
CA LEU A 52 7.13 4.77 -0.38
C LEU A 52 8.64 4.64 -0.21
N ASN A 53 9.25 5.67 0.37
CA ASN A 53 10.63 5.59 0.82
C ASN A 53 10.77 4.67 2.04
N GLU A 54 11.97 4.18 2.31
CA GLU A 54 12.23 3.22 3.39
C GLU A 54 11.71 3.71 4.76
N GLN A 55 11.90 4.99 5.07
CA GLN A 55 11.42 5.60 6.32
C GLN A 55 9.88 5.61 6.43
N ASP A 56 9.20 6.01 5.35
CA ASP A 56 7.74 6.07 5.30
C ASP A 56 7.13 4.67 5.33
N PHE A 57 7.72 3.71 4.61
CA PHE A 57 7.33 2.31 4.67
C PHE A 57 7.48 1.73 6.09
N LEU A 58 8.56 2.06 6.81
CA LEU A 58 8.76 1.63 8.19
C LEU A 58 7.75 2.26 9.16
N ASN A 59 7.43 3.54 8.99
CA ASN A 59 6.40 4.23 9.78
C ASN A 59 5.01 3.63 9.50
N TRP A 60 4.68 3.41 8.23
CA TRP A 60 3.43 2.77 7.81
C TRP A 60 3.31 1.33 8.32
N LYS A 61 4.40 0.54 8.24
CA LYS A 61 4.47 -0.83 8.78
C LYS A 61 4.37 -0.89 10.31
N LYS A 62 4.74 0.15 11.04
CA LYS A 62 4.55 0.22 12.49
C LYS A 62 3.06 0.37 12.86
N ILE A 63 2.28 1.06 12.04
CA ILE A 63 0.82 1.21 12.22
C ILE A 63 0.14 -0.15 12.00
N TYR A 64 0.57 -0.89 10.97
CA TYR A 64 0.13 -2.27 10.69
C TYR A 64 0.23 -3.20 11.91
N LYS A 65 1.30 -3.10 12.71
CA LYS A 65 1.54 -4.01 13.84
C LYS A 65 0.90 -3.58 15.17
N ARG A 66 0.18 -2.46 15.18
CA ARG A 66 -0.35 -1.85 16.41
C ARG A 66 -1.75 -2.34 16.78
N ASN A 67 -2.38 -3.16 15.93
CA ASN A 67 -3.59 -3.93 16.23
C ASN A 67 -3.29 -5.42 16.37
#